data_AF-A0A3D0SNB9-F1
#
_entry.id   AF-A0A3D0SNB9-F1
#
_cell.length_a   1.000
_cell.length_b   1.000
_cell.length_c   1.000
_cell.angle_alpha   90.00
_cell.angle_beta   90.00
_cell.angle_gamma   90.00
#
_symmetry.space_group_name_H-M   'P 1'
#
loop_
_entity.id
_entity.type
_entity.pdbx_description
1 polymer ?
#
loop_
_entity_poly.entity_id
_entity_poly.type
_entity_poly.pdbx_seq_one_letter_code
_entity_poly.pdbx_strand_id
1 'polypeptide(L)'
;MTEVAITPVAFVRAIVAAYQRYGKNPSHALRCARVTPEFLLDSTNRVTVSQMETLFGIAIQELDDEALGWFSRKLPWGTYGMLCRASLSSPTLEVALKRWCRHHRLLTDDITLKFGVTKAAASIAIEVNRDLGDMEEFCFATLFRYILGYACWAINSRIPLLDACFPFDTPKHIEVYRALFPGPLHFCAPVAKISFDPQYAALSIRRDDRALNKMLQQALPLTMFPYRRDRLLVQRVRELLRMQPDSPHTGESLAMELHVSSRTLHRQLQEE
;
A
#
# COMPACT_ATOMS: atom_id res chain seq x y z
N MET A 1 -7.77 -10.88 -18.21
CA MET A 1 -6.80 -9.81 -18.53
C MET A 1 -5.41 -10.35 -18.21
N THR A 2 -4.50 -10.36 -19.18
CA THR A 2 -3.10 -10.74 -18.95
C THR A 2 -2.47 -9.70 -18.02
N GLU A 3 -1.85 -10.16 -16.94
CA GLU A 3 -1.20 -9.30 -15.96
C GLU A 3 0.10 -8.72 -16.55
N VAL A 4 0.31 -7.41 -16.44
CA VAL A 4 1.50 -6.75 -16.99
C VAL A 4 2.66 -6.92 -16.01
N ALA A 5 3.81 -7.34 -16.53
CA ALA A 5 5.05 -7.45 -15.74
C ALA A 5 5.66 -6.07 -15.53
N ILE A 6 5.46 -5.49 -14.34
CA ILE A 6 5.96 -4.15 -13.98
C ILE A 6 6.82 -4.15 -12.71
N THR A 7 6.77 -5.19 -11.89
CA THR A 7 7.50 -5.26 -10.62
C THR A 7 8.98 -5.51 -10.90
N PRO A 8 9.90 -4.67 -10.43
CA PRO A 8 11.32 -4.79 -10.72
C PRO A 8 11.91 -6.05 -10.09
N VAL A 9 12.85 -6.68 -10.81
CA VAL A 9 13.66 -7.77 -10.24
C VAL A 9 14.42 -7.33 -8.99
N ALA A 10 14.67 -6.02 -8.79
CA ALA A 10 15.24 -5.48 -7.56
C ALA A 10 14.46 -5.90 -6.31
N PHE A 11 13.12 -5.93 -6.36
CA PHE A 11 12.30 -6.38 -5.23
C PHE A 11 12.38 -7.90 -5.02
N VAL A 12 12.51 -8.66 -6.11
CA VAL A 12 12.79 -10.11 -6.02
C VAL A 12 14.16 -10.36 -5.38
N ARG A 13 15.18 -9.59 -5.77
CA ARG A 13 16.53 -9.64 -5.19
C ARG A 13 16.51 -9.27 -3.70
N ALA A 14 15.71 -8.30 -3.28
CA ALA A 14 15.53 -7.95 -1.86
C ALA A 14 14.99 -9.13 -1.05
N ILE A 15 13.99 -9.86 -1.58
CA ILE A 15 13.50 -11.09 -0.94
C ILE A 15 14.59 -12.16 -0.89
N VAL A 16 15.33 -12.37 -1.98
CA VAL A 16 16.45 -13.33 -2.00
C VAL A 16 17.55 -12.96 -1.00
N ALA A 17 17.85 -11.68 -0.83
CA ALA A 17 18.79 -11.20 0.18
C ALA A 17 18.31 -11.52 1.61
N ALA A 18 16.99 -11.48 1.86
CA ALA A 18 16.41 -11.91 3.14
C ALA A 18 16.65 -13.40 3.43
N TYR A 19 16.49 -14.26 2.42
CA TYR A 19 16.82 -15.69 2.53
C TYR A 19 18.30 -15.90 2.87
N GLN A 20 19.19 -15.20 2.16
CA GLN A 20 20.64 -15.28 2.38
C GLN A 20 21.02 -14.80 3.79
N ARG A 21 20.44 -13.68 4.25
CA ARG A 21 20.62 -13.14 5.61
C ARG A 21 20.28 -14.16 6.69
N TYR A 22 19.26 -14.99 6.46
CA TYR A 22 18.84 -16.03 7.40
C TYR A 22 19.42 -17.42 7.11
N GLY A 23 20.38 -17.54 6.19
CA GLY A 23 21.00 -18.81 5.83
C GLY A 23 20.03 -19.84 5.24
N LYS A 24 18.92 -19.38 4.63
CA LYS A 24 17.89 -20.23 4.01
C LYS A 24 18.00 -20.18 2.48
N ASN A 25 17.52 -21.23 1.82
CA ASN A 25 17.58 -21.35 0.36
C ASN A 25 16.29 -20.80 -0.29
N PRO A 26 16.35 -19.78 -1.17
CA PRO A 26 15.17 -19.18 -1.82
C PRO A 26 14.56 -20.04 -2.94
N SER A 27 15.18 -21.18 -3.29
CA SER A 27 14.83 -21.95 -4.49
C SER A 27 13.38 -22.43 -4.53
N HIS A 28 12.79 -22.78 -3.38
CA HIS A 28 11.38 -23.19 -3.34
C HIS A 28 10.45 -22.03 -3.72
N ALA A 29 10.58 -20.90 -3.04
CA ALA A 29 9.76 -19.71 -3.29
C ALA A 29 9.92 -19.19 -4.72
N LEU A 30 11.15 -19.16 -5.25
CA LEU A 30 11.44 -18.78 -6.64
C LEU A 30 10.75 -19.72 -7.65
N ARG A 31 10.81 -21.04 -7.46
CA ARG A 31 10.12 -22.01 -8.34
C ARG A 31 8.61 -21.84 -8.31
N CYS A 32 8.01 -21.66 -7.13
CA CYS A 32 6.58 -21.43 -7.00
C CYS A 32 6.13 -20.13 -7.70
N ALA A 33 6.94 -19.07 -7.61
CA ALA A 33 6.72 -17.82 -8.33
C ALA A 33 7.10 -17.88 -9.82
N ARG A 34 7.61 -19.02 -10.30
CA ARG A 34 8.09 -19.23 -11.68
C ARG A 34 9.17 -18.22 -12.08
N VAL A 35 10.10 -17.94 -11.17
CA VAL A 35 11.27 -17.08 -11.38
C VAL A 35 12.52 -17.96 -11.36
N THR A 36 13.31 -17.95 -12.43
CA THR A 36 14.56 -18.73 -12.48
C THR A 36 15.72 -17.94 -11.86
N PRO A 37 16.79 -18.60 -11.40
CA PRO A 37 17.98 -17.89 -10.89
C PRO A 37 18.62 -16.95 -11.92
N GLU A 38 18.63 -17.32 -13.20
CA GLU A 38 19.22 -16.53 -14.30
C GLU A 38 18.43 -15.24 -14.52
N PHE A 39 17.12 -15.28 -14.28
CA PHE A 39 16.26 -14.09 -14.31
C PHE A 39 16.73 -13.00 -13.33
N LEU A 40 17.38 -13.39 -12.23
CA LEU A 40 17.90 -12.46 -11.24
C LEU A 40 19.15 -11.72 -11.71
N LEU A 41 19.79 -12.09 -12.83
CA LEU A 41 21.04 -11.48 -13.28
C LEU A 41 20.83 -10.16 -14.01
N ASP A 42 19.75 -10.03 -14.78
CA ASP A 42 19.43 -8.82 -15.53
C ASP A 42 18.54 -7.85 -14.73
N SER A 43 19.06 -6.66 -14.40
CA SER A 43 18.33 -5.61 -13.67
C SER A 43 17.10 -5.02 -14.39
N THR A 44 16.98 -5.24 -15.70
CA THR A 44 15.85 -4.77 -16.51
C THR A 44 14.64 -5.69 -16.43
N ASN A 45 14.83 -6.92 -15.93
CA ASN A 45 13.76 -7.89 -15.79
C ASN A 45 12.64 -7.41 -14.86
N ARG A 46 11.41 -7.81 -15.20
CA ARG A 46 10.18 -7.48 -14.46
C ARG A 46 9.34 -8.72 -14.25
N VAL A 47 8.81 -8.90 -13.05
CA VAL A 47 7.82 -9.96 -12.74
C VAL A 47 6.42 -9.38 -12.71
N THR A 48 5.41 -10.23 -12.89
CA THR A 48 4.02 -9.82 -12.70
C THR A 48 3.69 -9.64 -11.22
N VAL A 49 2.58 -8.96 -10.92
CA VAL A 49 2.15 -8.75 -9.53
C VAL A 49 1.81 -10.09 -8.86
N SER A 50 1.17 -11.04 -9.56
CA SER A 50 0.88 -12.38 -9.03
C SER A 50 2.14 -13.21 -8.75
N GLN A 51 3.19 -13.08 -9.58
CA GLN A 51 4.48 -13.73 -9.29
C GLN A 51 5.12 -13.14 -8.02
N MET A 52 5.09 -11.81 -7.89
CA MET A 52 5.60 -11.12 -6.71
C MET A 52 4.81 -11.49 -5.46
N GLU A 53 3.48 -11.52 -5.53
CA GLU A 53 2.59 -11.94 -4.44
C GLU A 53 2.92 -13.35 -3.96
N THR A 54 3.06 -14.30 -4.90
CA THR A 54 3.42 -15.69 -4.60
C THR A 54 4.77 -15.77 -3.90
N LEU A 55 5.79 -15.09 -4.44
CA LEU A 55 7.14 -15.08 -3.85
C LEU A 55 7.13 -14.48 -2.44
N PHE A 56 6.51 -13.31 -2.28
CA PHE A 56 6.42 -12.59 -1.02
C PHE A 56 5.70 -13.44 0.05
N GLY A 57 4.57 -14.05 -0.32
CA GLY A 57 3.77 -14.87 0.59
C GLY A 57 4.45 -16.13 1.08
N ILE A 58 5.24 -16.78 0.22
CA ILE A 58 6.05 -17.93 0.63
C ILE A 58 7.20 -17.45 1.51
N ALA A 59 7.87 -16.36 1.14
CA ALA A 59 9.03 -15.85 1.86
C ALA A 59 8.73 -15.46 3.31
N ILE A 60 7.66 -14.71 3.56
CA ILE A 60 7.29 -14.30 4.93
C ILE A 60 6.94 -15.48 5.83
N GLN A 61 6.37 -16.56 5.28
CA GLN A 61 6.05 -17.78 6.04
C GLN A 61 7.29 -18.64 6.26
N GLU A 62 8.10 -18.89 5.23
CA GLU A 62 9.30 -19.71 5.34
C GLU A 62 10.37 -19.07 6.22
N LEU A 63 10.51 -17.74 6.15
CA LEU A 63 11.47 -16.99 6.96
C LEU A 63 10.95 -16.69 8.36
N ASP A 64 9.63 -16.83 8.58
CA ASP A 64 8.90 -16.33 9.75
C ASP A 64 9.26 -14.88 10.05
N ASP A 65 9.20 -14.06 9.00
CA ASP A 65 9.57 -12.65 9.04
C ASP A 65 8.80 -11.84 8.00
N GLU A 66 7.73 -11.17 8.43
CA GLU A 66 6.95 -10.23 7.62
C GLU A 66 7.75 -8.98 7.23
N ALA A 67 8.86 -8.71 7.92
CA ALA A 67 9.78 -7.64 7.55
C ALA A 67 10.87 -8.10 6.57
N LEU A 68 10.89 -9.37 6.14
CA LEU A 68 11.81 -9.91 5.15
C LEU A 68 13.25 -9.38 5.30
N GLY A 69 13.76 -9.32 6.53
CA GLY A 69 15.14 -8.93 6.82
C GLY A 69 15.48 -7.44 6.77
N TRP A 70 14.55 -6.51 6.51
CA TRP A 70 14.86 -5.08 6.51
C TRP A 70 14.94 -4.46 7.93
N PHE A 71 14.49 -5.15 8.97
CA PHE A 71 14.68 -4.71 10.36
C PHE A 71 15.80 -5.48 11.08
N SER A 72 16.26 -4.93 12.21
CA SER A 72 17.23 -5.55 13.13
C SER A 72 16.81 -6.93 13.62
N ARG A 73 15.50 -7.16 13.66
CA ARG A 73 14.84 -8.36 14.19
C ARG A 73 13.76 -8.82 13.23
N LYS A 74 13.40 -10.09 13.35
CA LYS A 74 12.24 -10.64 12.68
C LYS A 74 10.95 -10.07 13.26
N LEU A 75 9.97 -9.85 12.38
CA LEU A 75 8.57 -9.68 12.74
C LEU A 75 7.83 -10.96 12.37
N PRO A 76 7.54 -11.86 13.33
CA PRO A 76 6.93 -13.16 13.04
C PRO A 76 5.64 -13.06 12.22
N TRP A 77 5.32 -14.12 11.48
CA TRP A 77 4.08 -14.20 10.70
C TRP A 77 2.85 -13.91 11.57
N GLY A 78 1.99 -13.01 11.11
CA GLY A 78 0.82 -12.51 11.84
C GLY A 78 1.05 -11.18 12.57
N THR A 79 2.25 -10.61 12.56
CA THR A 79 2.57 -9.34 13.24
C THR A 79 1.74 -8.17 12.72
N TYR A 80 1.70 -7.93 11.42
CA TYR A 80 0.84 -6.90 10.81
C TYR A 80 -0.64 -7.29 10.91
N GLY A 81 -0.96 -8.59 10.94
CA GLY A 81 -2.31 -9.06 11.26
C GLY A 81 -2.79 -8.62 12.65
N MET A 82 -1.91 -8.67 13.64
CA MET A 82 -2.16 -8.16 14.98
C MET A 82 -2.37 -6.64 14.98
N LEU A 83 -1.58 -5.88 14.21
CA LEU A 83 -1.80 -4.42 14.05
C LEU A 83 -3.18 -4.10 13.46
N CYS A 84 -3.61 -4.86 12.45
CA CYS A 84 -4.95 -4.73 11.88
C CYS A 84 -6.04 -4.96 12.94
N ARG A 85 -5.90 -6.01 13.77
CA ARG A 85 -6.85 -6.33 14.85
C ARG A 85 -6.89 -5.24 15.91
N ALA A 86 -5.73 -4.77 16.36
CA ALA A 86 -5.63 -3.72 17.38
C ALA A 86 -6.20 -2.36 16.91
N SER A 87 -6.21 -2.14 15.59
CA SER A 87 -6.68 -0.90 14.98
C SER A 87 -8.17 -0.94 14.59
N LEU A 88 -8.77 -2.13 14.42
CA LEU A 88 -10.13 -2.32 13.89
C LEU A 88 -11.22 -1.65 14.74
N SER A 89 -11.12 -1.71 16.06
CA SER A 89 -12.12 -1.15 16.99
C SER A 89 -12.11 0.38 17.07
N SER A 90 -11.34 1.05 16.22
CA SER A 90 -11.24 2.51 16.22
C SER A 90 -12.50 3.14 15.62
N PRO A 91 -12.98 4.28 16.16
CA PRO A 91 -14.18 4.94 15.63
C PRO A 91 -13.96 5.59 14.26
N THR A 92 -12.72 5.99 13.94
CA THR A 92 -12.33 6.65 12.69
C THR A 92 -10.99 6.12 12.18
N LEU A 93 -10.72 6.34 10.89
CA LEU A 93 -9.43 6.00 10.29
C LEU A 93 -8.28 6.76 10.95
N GLU A 94 -8.49 8.01 11.36
CA GLU A 94 -7.47 8.79 12.08
C GLU A 94 -7.02 8.06 13.35
N VAL A 95 -7.98 7.61 14.16
CA VAL A 95 -7.67 6.88 15.40
C VAL A 95 -7.01 5.54 15.09
N ALA A 96 -7.46 4.83 14.05
CA ALA A 96 -6.87 3.57 13.61
C ALA A 96 -5.40 3.75 13.20
N LEU A 97 -5.07 4.76 12.39
CA LEU A 97 -3.70 5.02 11.93
C LEU A 97 -2.80 5.53 13.05
N LYS A 98 -3.31 6.34 13.99
CA LYS A 98 -2.57 6.70 15.21
C LYS A 98 -2.24 5.47 16.05
N ARG A 99 -3.19 4.54 16.23
CA ARG A 99 -2.97 3.27 16.93
C ARG A 99 -1.95 2.41 16.20
N TRP A 100 -2.11 2.24 14.88
CA TRP A 100 -1.16 1.53 14.04
C TRP A 100 0.28 2.03 14.24
N CYS A 101 0.50 3.35 14.14
CA CYS A 101 1.83 3.95 14.34
C CYS A 101 2.37 3.68 15.75
N ARG A 102 1.52 3.86 16.78
CA ARG A 102 1.90 3.61 18.18
C ARG A 102 2.28 2.14 18.41
N HIS A 103 1.50 1.21 17.88
CA HIS A 103 1.70 -0.23 18.06
C HIS A 103 2.87 -0.74 17.23
N HIS A 104 3.09 -0.21 16.02
CA HIS A 104 4.27 -0.54 15.22
C HIS A 104 5.57 -0.20 15.94
N ARG A 105 5.61 0.94 16.65
CA ARG A 105 6.76 1.33 17.48
C ARG A 105 7.08 0.33 18.60
N LEU A 106 6.14 -0.54 18.99
CA LEU A 106 6.41 -1.61 19.96
C LEU A 106 7.11 -2.82 19.32
N LEU A 107 7.12 -2.91 17.99
CA LEU A 107 7.62 -4.05 17.24
C LEU A 107 9.09 -3.90 16.85
N THR A 108 9.50 -2.69 16.51
CA THR A 108 10.85 -2.36 16.02
C THR A 108 11.17 -0.90 16.31
N ASP A 109 12.46 -0.62 16.54
CA ASP A 109 13.01 0.73 16.69
C ASP A 109 13.80 1.19 15.44
N ASP A 110 14.01 0.33 14.45
CA ASP A 110 14.79 0.63 13.23
C ASP A 110 14.16 1.76 12.40
N ILE A 111 12.83 1.91 12.49
CA ILE A 111 12.07 3.03 11.92
C ILE A 111 11.00 3.52 12.89
N THR A 112 10.50 4.72 12.65
CA THR A 112 9.32 5.26 13.33
C THR A 112 8.26 5.72 12.32
N LEU A 113 7.06 5.16 12.42
CA LEU A 113 5.90 5.62 11.67
C LEU A 113 5.26 6.82 12.37
N LYS A 114 5.05 7.92 11.65
CA LYS A 114 4.38 9.12 12.16
C LYS A 114 3.15 9.42 11.32
N PHE A 115 1.99 9.47 11.96
CA PHE A 115 0.75 9.91 11.33
C PHE A 115 0.27 11.23 11.92
N GLY A 116 -0.08 12.17 11.05
CA GLY A 116 -0.57 13.50 11.42
C GLY A 116 -1.67 13.97 10.47
N VAL A 117 -2.54 14.85 10.99
CA VAL A 117 -3.61 15.47 10.21
C VAL A 117 -3.52 16.99 10.39
N THR A 118 -3.54 17.70 9.27
CA THR A 118 -3.65 19.16 9.20
C THR A 118 -4.90 19.53 8.40
N LYS A 119 -5.20 20.83 8.28
CA LYS A 119 -6.29 21.30 7.40
C LYS A 119 -6.03 20.97 5.93
N ALA A 120 -4.78 20.88 5.50
CA ALA A 120 -4.40 20.67 4.11
C ALA A 120 -4.31 19.19 3.74
N ALA A 121 -3.77 18.36 4.64
CA ALA A 121 -3.49 16.95 4.37
C ALA A 121 -3.47 16.11 5.65
N ALA A 122 -3.86 14.85 5.52
CA ALA A 122 -3.44 13.77 6.41
C ALA A 122 -2.22 13.06 5.81
N SER A 123 -1.22 12.74 6.62
CA SER A 123 0.04 12.18 6.12
C SER A 123 0.62 11.11 7.03
N ILE A 124 1.21 10.09 6.42
CA ILE A 124 2.01 9.06 7.08
C ILE A 124 3.45 9.20 6.61
N ALA A 125 4.38 9.37 7.53
CA ALA A 125 5.81 9.46 7.26
C ALA A 125 6.58 8.30 7.92
N ILE A 126 7.69 7.91 7.29
CA ILE A 126 8.66 6.95 7.84
C ILE A 126 9.91 7.74 8.20
N GLU A 127 10.27 7.73 9.48
CA GLU A 127 11.56 8.20 9.98
C GLU A 127 12.48 6.99 10.14
N VAL A 128 13.66 7.06 9.52
CA VAL A 128 14.67 6.01 9.60
C VAL A 128 15.56 6.28 10.80
N ASN A 129 15.61 5.35 11.74
CA ASN A 129 16.46 5.44 12.93
C ASN A 129 17.74 4.61 12.79
N ARG A 130 17.80 3.75 11.77
CA ARG A 130 18.92 2.90 11.46
C ARG A 130 19.05 2.75 9.94
N ASP A 131 20.28 2.77 9.44
CA ASP A 131 20.57 2.44 8.04
C ASP A 131 19.96 1.08 7.63
N LEU A 132 19.07 1.14 6.63
CA LEU A 132 18.38 -0.02 6.04
C LEU A 132 19.12 -0.57 4.82
N GLY A 133 20.18 0.11 4.35
CA GLY A 133 20.97 -0.24 3.18
C GLY A 133 20.11 -0.49 1.93
N ASP A 134 20.45 -1.53 1.17
CA ASP A 134 19.77 -1.91 -0.07
C ASP A 134 18.28 -2.28 0.11
N MET A 135 17.83 -2.49 1.36
CA MET A 135 16.44 -2.81 1.67
C MET A 135 15.55 -1.58 1.86
N GLU A 136 16.12 -0.36 1.93
CA GLU A 136 15.39 0.88 2.18
C GLU A 136 14.21 1.05 1.21
N GLU A 137 14.50 0.93 -0.09
CA GLU A 137 13.52 1.09 -1.15
C GLU A 137 12.34 0.12 -0.98
N PHE A 138 12.66 -1.17 -0.80
CA PHE A 138 11.67 -2.23 -0.67
C PHE A 138 10.86 -2.11 0.63
N CYS A 139 11.52 -1.68 1.72
CA CYS A 139 10.90 -1.41 3.01
C CYS A 139 9.84 -0.31 2.88
N PHE A 140 10.18 0.86 2.33
CA PHE A 140 9.23 1.98 2.23
C PHE A 140 8.05 1.65 1.32
N ALA A 141 8.33 1.05 0.15
CA ALA A 141 7.29 0.64 -0.78
C ALA A 141 6.30 -0.32 -0.11
N THR A 142 6.80 -1.32 0.60
CA THR A 142 5.98 -2.35 1.27
C THR A 142 5.18 -1.77 2.43
N LEU A 143 5.82 -1.00 3.32
CA LEU A 143 5.16 -0.42 4.49
C LEU A 143 4.04 0.55 4.13
N PHE A 144 4.27 1.45 3.17
CA PHE A 144 3.20 2.33 2.70
C PHE A 144 2.07 1.54 2.07
N ARG A 145 2.37 0.42 1.40
CA ARG A 145 1.32 -0.46 0.85
C ARG A 145 0.52 -1.19 1.90
N TYR A 146 1.15 -1.63 2.97
CA TYR A 146 0.45 -2.23 4.10
C TYR A 146 -0.52 -1.22 4.72
N ILE A 147 -0.04 -0.02 5.01
CA ILE A 147 -0.84 0.99 5.69
C ILE A 147 -1.96 1.50 4.78
N LEU A 148 -1.68 1.83 3.51
CA LEU A 148 -2.67 2.32 2.57
C LEU A 148 -3.69 1.23 2.18
N GLY A 149 -3.24 -0.01 2.03
CA GLY A 149 -4.10 -1.17 1.80
C GLY A 149 -5.07 -1.40 2.96
N TYR A 150 -4.56 -1.42 4.19
CA TYR A 150 -5.38 -1.49 5.39
C TYR A 150 -6.34 -0.31 5.49
N ALA A 151 -5.86 0.92 5.32
CA ALA A 151 -6.66 2.13 5.42
C ALA A 151 -7.85 2.08 4.46
N CYS A 152 -7.60 1.77 3.18
CA CYS A 152 -8.66 1.72 2.17
C CYS A 152 -9.68 0.60 2.48
N TRP A 153 -9.19 -0.57 2.87
CA TRP A 153 -10.04 -1.69 3.25
C TRP A 153 -10.90 -1.36 4.46
N ALA A 154 -10.32 -0.74 5.50
CA ALA A 154 -10.97 -0.48 6.78
C ALA A 154 -12.13 0.51 6.67
N ILE A 155 -11.99 1.55 5.85
CA ILE A 155 -13.09 2.51 5.57
C ILE A 155 -14.00 2.08 4.40
N ASN A 156 -13.66 0.96 3.75
CA ASN A 156 -14.26 0.50 2.51
C ASN A 156 -14.31 1.59 1.43
N SER A 157 -13.18 2.24 1.19
CA SER A 157 -13.01 3.30 0.20
C SER A 157 -11.55 3.41 -0.20
N ARG A 158 -11.31 3.60 -1.50
CA ARG A 158 -10.04 4.05 -2.06
C ARG A 158 -9.74 5.42 -1.48
N ILE A 159 -8.46 5.63 -1.17
CA ILE A 159 -7.91 6.90 -0.74
C ILE A 159 -6.98 7.37 -1.86
N PRO A 160 -7.39 8.36 -2.66
CA PRO A 160 -6.51 9.03 -3.60
C PRO A 160 -5.37 9.73 -2.86
N LEU A 161 -4.14 9.53 -3.33
CA LEU A 161 -2.99 10.23 -2.76
C LEU A 161 -2.91 11.64 -3.34
N LEU A 162 -2.65 12.60 -2.46
CA LEU A 162 -2.22 13.96 -2.84
C LEU A 162 -0.77 13.92 -3.34
N ASP A 163 0.09 13.16 -2.67
CA ASP A 163 1.48 12.95 -3.04
C ASP A 163 2.05 11.68 -2.37
N ALA A 164 3.10 11.14 -2.98
CA ALA A 164 4.01 10.19 -2.35
C ALA A 164 5.47 10.66 -2.57
N CYS A 165 6.21 10.78 -1.48
CA CYS A 165 7.58 11.27 -1.42
C CYS A 165 8.53 10.17 -0.97
N PHE A 166 9.70 10.08 -1.59
CA PHE A 166 10.75 9.11 -1.27
C PHE A 166 12.13 9.80 -1.18
N PRO A 167 12.97 9.43 -0.20
CA PRO A 167 14.24 10.11 0.07
C PRO A 167 15.44 9.51 -0.69
N PHE A 168 15.18 8.95 -1.85
CA PHE A 168 16.19 8.38 -2.74
C PHE A 168 15.97 8.89 -4.16
N ASP A 169 16.99 8.71 -5.00
CA ASP A 169 16.94 9.11 -6.41
C ASP A 169 15.83 8.39 -7.17
N THR A 170 15.34 9.01 -8.25
CA THR A 170 14.28 8.41 -9.06
C THR A 170 14.73 7.05 -9.60
N PRO A 171 14.08 5.93 -9.22
CA PRO A 171 14.50 4.62 -9.68
C PRO A 171 14.23 4.43 -11.17
N LYS A 172 15.08 3.64 -11.85
CA LYS A 172 14.89 3.29 -13.28
C LYS A 172 13.56 2.56 -13.54
N HIS A 173 12.95 1.98 -12.52
CA HIS A 173 11.68 1.25 -12.55
C HIS A 173 10.52 2.08 -11.97
N ILE A 174 10.43 3.37 -12.29
CA ILE A 174 9.35 4.26 -11.83
C ILE A 174 7.92 3.74 -12.11
N GLU A 175 7.72 2.89 -13.13
CA GLU A 175 6.39 2.35 -13.45
C GLU A 175 5.76 1.55 -12.29
N VAL A 176 6.56 0.83 -11.50
CA VAL A 176 6.02 0.12 -10.32
C VAL A 176 5.51 1.12 -9.29
N TYR A 177 6.20 2.26 -9.11
CA TYR A 177 5.78 3.31 -8.20
C TYR A 177 4.48 3.97 -8.66
N ARG A 178 4.31 4.22 -9.95
CA ARG A 178 3.06 4.77 -10.50
C ARG A 178 1.87 3.83 -10.29
N ALA A 179 2.10 2.52 -10.39
CA ALA A 179 1.07 1.52 -10.13
C ALA A 179 0.74 1.40 -8.64
N LEU A 180 1.76 1.40 -7.77
CA LEU A 180 1.61 1.28 -6.32
C LEU A 180 1.01 2.56 -5.71
N PHE A 181 1.47 3.73 -6.14
CA PHE A 181 1.13 5.03 -5.57
C PHE A 181 0.57 5.97 -6.65
N PRO A 182 -0.69 5.74 -7.12
CA PRO A 182 -1.30 6.61 -8.12
C PRO A 182 -1.46 8.03 -7.58
N GLY A 183 -0.74 8.98 -8.18
CA GLY A 183 -0.71 10.38 -7.79
C GLY A 183 0.65 11.01 -8.12
N PRO A 184 0.87 12.28 -7.72
CA PRO A 184 2.19 12.92 -7.78
C PRO A 184 3.25 12.12 -7.01
N LEU A 185 4.37 11.86 -7.67
CA LEU A 185 5.54 11.20 -7.09
C LEU A 185 6.70 12.18 -6.99
N HIS A 186 7.31 12.26 -5.82
CA HIS A 186 8.48 13.09 -5.56
C HIS A 186 9.62 12.24 -5.04
N PHE A 187 10.73 12.22 -5.76
CA PHE A 187 11.99 11.57 -5.37
C PHE A 187 12.98 12.63 -4.89
N CYS A 188 14.08 12.21 -4.27
CA CYS A 188 15.05 13.10 -3.61
C CYS A 188 14.39 14.01 -2.55
N ALA A 189 13.29 13.56 -1.94
CA ALA A 189 12.60 14.29 -0.89
C ALA A 189 13.33 14.14 0.46
N PRO A 190 13.14 15.04 1.44
CA PRO A 190 13.84 14.92 2.73
C PRO A 190 13.36 13.72 3.56
N VAL A 191 12.12 13.25 3.36
CA VAL A 191 11.49 12.19 4.18
C VAL A 191 10.57 11.34 3.30
N ALA A 192 10.54 10.03 3.55
CA ALA A 192 9.55 9.13 2.98
C ALA A 192 8.16 9.43 3.55
N LYS A 193 7.19 9.76 2.70
CA LYS A 193 5.84 10.17 3.14
C LYS A 193 4.77 9.88 2.09
N ILE A 194 3.56 9.52 2.53
CA ILE A 194 2.35 9.58 1.71
C ILE A 194 1.34 10.55 2.31
N SER A 195 0.66 11.33 1.46
CA SER A 195 -0.32 12.34 1.88
C SER A 195 -1.66 12.12 1.17
N PHE A 196 -2.77 12.40 1.84
CA PHE A 196 -4.13 12.30 1.28
C PHE A 196 -5.09 13.33 1.91
N ASP A 197 -6.27 13.51 1.31
CA ASP A 197 -7.28 14.46 1.78
C ASP A 197 -7.72 14.12 3.23
N PRO A 198 -7.67 15.08 4.18
CA PRO A 198 -7.96 14.83 5.59
C PRO A 198 -9.39 14.31 5.83
N GLN A 199 -10.33 14.52 4.91
CA GLN A 199 -11.69 13.98 5.00
C GLN A 199 -11.71 12.45 5.09
N TYR A 200 -10.76 11.75 4.45
CA TYR A 200 -10.69 10.29 4.55
C TYR A 200 -10.31 9.83 5.96
N ALA A 201 -9.47 10.58 6.68
CA ALA A 201 -9.07 10.27 8.05
C ALA A 201 -10.28 10.35 9.03
N ALA A 202 -11.23 11.23 8.75
CA ALA A 202 -12.45 11.38 9.55
C ALA A 202 -13.48 10.26 9.33
N LEU A 203 -13.33 9.42 8.29
CA LEU A 203 -14.30 8.37 8.00
C LEU A 203 -14.27 7.25 9.05
N SER A 204 -15.46 6.77 9.41
CA SER A 204 -15.59 5.65 10.34
C SER A 204 -15.08 4.34 9.75
N ILE A 205 -14.53 3.49 10.61
CA ILE A 205 -14.21 2.10 10.26
C ILE A 205 -15.51 1.35 9.94
N ARG A 206 -15.52 0.61 8.83
CA ARG A 206 -16.70 -0.09 8.27
C ARG A 206 -16.51 -1.60 8.20
N ARG A 207 -15.51 -2.13 8.91
CA ARG A 207 -15.16 -3.56 8.91
C ARG A 207 -15.30 -4.12 10.32
N ASP A 208 -15.85 -5.31 10.40
CA ASP A 208 -15.99 -6.08 11.63
C ASP A 208 -14.92 -7.18 11.72
N ASP A 209 -14.86 -7.87 12.85
CA ASP A 209 -13.90 -8.96 13.08
C ASP A 209 -14.05 -10.10 12.07
N ARG A 210 -15.28 -10.36 11.60
CA ARG A 210 -15.53 -11.37 10.57
C ARG A 210 -14.89 -10.98 9.24
N ALA A 211 -15.07 -9.74 8.81
CA ALA A 211 -14.43 -9.21 7.61
C ALA A 211 -12.92 -9.22 7.77
N LEU A 212 -12.39 -8.87 8.95
CA LEU A 212 -10.96 -8.91 9.22
C LEU A 212 -10.40 -10.33 9.11
N ASN A 213 -11.05 -11.32 9.72
CA ASN A 213 -10.61 -12.72 9.63
C ASN A 213 -10.58 -13.21 8.18
N LYS A 214 -11.61 -12.88 7.39
CA LYS A 214 -11.63 -13.20 5.95
C LYS A 214 -10.50 -12.50 5.19
N MET A 215 -10.24 -11.23 5.51
CA MET A 215 -9.16 -10.47 4.89
C MET A 215 -7.79 -11.06 5.22
N LEU A 216 -7.54 -11.46 6.47
CA LEU A 216 -6.25 -12.00 6.89
C LEU A 216 -5.92 -13.37 6.28
N GLN A 217 -6.93 -14.15 5.86
CA GLN A 217 -6.72 -15.38 5.09
C GLN A 217 -6.14 -15.10 3.68
N GLN A 218 -6.34 -13.89 3.16
CA GLN A 218 -5.86 -13.44 1.85
C GLN A 218 -5.38 -11.98 1.96
N ALA A 219 -4.38 -11.74 2.81
CA ALA A 219 -3.94 -10.38 3.14
C ALA A 219 -3.09 -9.74 2.03
N LEU A 220 -2.28 -10.53 1.32
CA LEU A 220 -1.31 -10.03 0.33
C LEU A 220 -1.94 -9.25 -0.82
N PRO A 221 -3.10 -9.63 -1.36
CA PRO A 221 -3.78 -8.81 -2.37
C PRO A 221 -4.02 -7.36 -1.95
N LEU A 222 -4.27 -7.09 -0.66
CA LEU A 222 -4.44 -5.71 -0.17
C LEU A 222 -3.16 -4.88 -0.22
N THR A 223 -2.02 -5.55 -0.20
CA THR A 223 -0.69 -4.94 -0.21
C THR A 223 -0.17 -4.78 -1.63
N MET A 224 -0.67 -5.58 -2.57
CA MET A 224 -0.17 -5.64 -3.95
C MET A 224 -1.09 -4.96 -4.97
N PHE A 225 -2.40 -4.88 -4.71
CA PHE A 225 -3.38 -4.31 -5.65
C PHE A 225 -4.03 -3.03 -5.09
N PRO A 226 -4.13 -1.95 -5.90
CA PRO A 226 -4.86 -0.77 -5.51
C PRO A 226 -6.35 -1.06 -5.26
N TYR A 227 -6.89 -0.52 -4.16
CA TYR A 227 -8.33 -0.53 -3.91
C TYR A 227 -9.05 0.30 -4.97
N ARG A 228 -10.13 -0.22 -5.55
CA ARG A 228 -10.79 0.42 -6.70
C ARG A 228 -11.87 1.41 -6.30
N ARG A 229 -12.83 1.02 -5.45
CA ARG A 229 -14.01 1.80 -5.07
C ARG A 229 -13.70 3.05 -4.25
N ASP A 230 -14.04 4.26 -4.71
CA ASP A 230 -13.88 5.55 -4.01
C ASP A 230 -15.22 6.11 -3.52
N ARG A 231 -15.47 6.02 -2.21
CA ARG A 231 -16.78 6.35 -1.62
C ARG A 231 -17.04 7.85 -1.54
N LEU A 232 -16.02 8.67 -1.28
CA LEU A 232 -16.21 10.12 -1.19
C LEU A 232 -16.54 10.69 -2.57
N LEU A 233 -15.93 10.16 -3.64
CA LEU A 233 -16.29 10.55 -5.00
C LEU A 233 -17.77 10.27 -5.28
N VAL A 234 -18.25 9.06 -4.96
CA VAL A 234 -19.67 8.71 -5.12
C VAL A 234 -20.58 9.61 -4.28
N GLN A 235 -20.21 9.91 -3.04
CA GLN A 235 -20.98 10.83 -2.18
C GLN A 235 -21.06 12.23 -2.78
N ARG A 236 -19.94 12.78 -3.27
CA ARG A 236 -19.91 14.08 -3.96
C ARG A 236 -20.79 14.08 -5.22
N VAL A 237 -20.80 13.00 -6.01
CA VAL A 237 -21.74 12.84 -7.15
C VAL A 237 -23.19 12.94 -6.67
N ARG A 238 -23.56 12.20 -5.61
CA ARG A 238 -24.93 12.22 -5.07
C ARG A 238 -25.32 13.59 -4.53
N GLU A 239 -24.39 14.30 -3.90
CA GLU A 239 -24.61 15.66 -3.39
C GLU A 239 -24.81 16.66 -4.54
N LEU A 240 -23.97 16.62 -5.59
CA LEU A 240 -24.14 17.47 -6.77
C LEU A 240 -25.49 17.26 -7.45
N LEU A 241 -25.89 16.00 -7.65
CA LEU A 241 -27.20 15.66 -8.22
C LEU A 241 -28.37 16.16 -7.36
N ARG A 242 -28.23 16.17 -6.02
CA ARG A 242 -29.24 16.69 -5.10
C ARG A 242 -29.31 18.21 -5.08
N MET A 243 -28.16 18.88 -5.19
CA MET A 243 -28.06 20.35 -5.14
C MET A 243 -28.51 21.01 -6.44
N GLN A 244 -28.47 20.28 -7.56
CA GLN A 244 -28.83 20.79 -8.89
C GLN A 244 -29.79 19.82 -9.61
N PRO A 245 -31.02 19.60 -9.10
CA PRO A 245 -31.94 18.59 -9.64
C PRO A 245 -32.41 18.89 -11.06
N ASP A 246 -32.49 20.16 -11.44
CA ASP A 246 -32.99 20.60 -12.76
C ASP A 246 -31.86 20.83 -13.78
N SER A 247 -30.59 20.63 -13.40
CA SER A 247 -29.46 20.76 -14.31
C SER A 247 -29.29 19.47 -15.13
N PRO A 248 -29.07 19.55 -16.45
CA PRO A 248 -28.78 18.36 -17.27
C PRO A 248 -27.38 17.84 -16.93
N HIS A 249 -27.29 17.00 -15.92
CA HIS A 249 -26.04 16.32 -15.55
C HIS A 249 -25.71 15.23 -16.57
N THR A 250 -24.56 15.34 -17.21
CA THR A 250 -23.96 14.25 -17.99
C THR A 250 -22.80 13.63 -17.21
N GLY A 251 -22.43 12.40 -17.56
CA GLY A 251 -21.23 11.77 -16.98
C GLY A 251 -19.95 12.60 -17.22
N GLU A 252 -19.90 13.39 -18.29
CA GLU A 252 -18.78 14.28 -18.60
C GLU A 252 -18.81 15.56 -17.75
N SER A 253 -19.99 16.17 -17.56
CA SER A 253 -20.11 17.39 -16.73
C SER A 253 -19.76 17.11 -15.27
N LEU A 254 -20.27 16.00 -14.72
CA LEU A 254 -19.96 15.56 -13.36
C LEU A 254 -18.48 15.20 -13.20
N ALA A 255 -17.87 14.56 -14.21
CA ALA A 255 -16.46 14.20 -14.15
C ALA A 255 -15.56 15.44 -14.14
N MET A 256 -15.90 16.45 -14.95
CA MET A 256 -15.18 17.72 -14.99
C MET A 256 -15.28 18.48 -13.66
N GLU A 257 -16.48 18.57 -13.08
CA GLU A 257 -16.72 19.25 -11.80
C GLU A 257 -16.01 18.54 -10.62
N LEU A 258 -15.87 17.22 -10.70
CA LEU A 258 -15.17 16.42 -9.69
C LEU A 258 -13.67 16.23 -9.99
N HIS A 259 -13.14 16.88 -11.03
CA HIS A 259 -11.75 16.77 -11.48
C HIS A 259 -11.27 15.32 -11.71
N VAL A 260 -12.13 14.48 -12.28
CA VAL A 260 -11.82 13.09 -12.67
C VAL A 260 -12.13 12.85 -14.15
N SER A 261 -11.61 11.77 -14.73
CA SER A 261 -12.04 11.38 -16.09
C SER A 261 -13.39 10.68 -16.07
N SER A 262 -14.20 10.83 -17.12
CA SER A 262 -15.51 10.17 -17.27
C SER A 262 -15.41 8.65 -17.16
N ARG A 263 -14.31 8.06 -17.68
CA ARG A 263 -14.01 6.62 -17.52
C ARG A 263 -13.82 6.23 -16.05
N THR A 264 -13.12 7.07 -15.27
CA THR A 264 -12.95 6.83 -13.84
C THR A 264 -14.28 6.95 -13.13
N LEU A 265 -15.05 7.99 -13.41
CA LEU A 265 -16.37 8.20 -12.82
C LEU A 265 -17.32 7.02 -13.10
N HIS A 266 -17.47 6.62 -14.37
CA HIS A 266 -18.33 5.48 -14.75
C HIS A 266 -17.89 4.18 -14.06
N ARG A 267 -16.59 3.89 -13.99
CA ARG A 267 -16.09 2.70 -13.30
C ARG A 267 -16.45 2.71 -11.82
N GLN A 268 -16.33 3.87 -11.15
CA GLN A 268 -16.65 4.00 -9.73
C GLN A 268 -18.15 3.84 -9.45
N LEU A 269 -19.01 4.35 -10.34
CA LEU A 269 -20.46 4.21 -10.24
C LEU A 269 -20.96 2.80 -10.56
N GLN A 270 -20.28 2.05 -11.44
CA GLN A 270 -20.61 0.65 -11.72
C GLN A 270 -20.24 -0.31 -10.57
N GLU A 271 -19.30 0.07 -9.71
CA GLU A 271 -18.86 -0.69 -8.53
C GLU A 271 -19.71 -0.38 -7.27
N GLU A 272 -20.77 0.44 -7.39
CA GLU A 272 -21.76 0.67 -6.33
C GLU A 272 -22.63 -0.54 -6.05
#